data_AF-A0A2P6SF65-F1
#
_entry.id   AF-A0A2P6SF65-F1
#
_cell.length_a   1.000
_cell.length_b   1.000
_cell.length_c   1.000
_cell.angle_alpha   90.00
_cell.angle_beta   90.00
_cell.angle_gamma   90.00
#
_symmetry.space_group_name_H-M   'P 1'
#
loop_
_entity.id
_entity.type
_entity.pdbx_description
1 polymer ?
#
loop_
_entity_poly.entity_id
_entity_poly.type
_entity_poly.pdbx_seq_one_letter_code
_entity_poly.pdbx_strand_id
1 'polypeptide(L)' 'MLRSYSLQQPSYCPDEESTALLQFKHSFTINASASSLVGAYPKVWSWKTAQGGNNTSCCTWDGVECDEHTGHVRDWA' A
#
# COMPACT_ATOMS: atom_id res chain seq x y z
N MET A 1 7.15 -28.97 9.06
CA MET A 1 7.55 -27.54 9.07
C MET A 1 6.40 -26.76 9.70
N LEU A 2 6.49 -26.47 10.99
CA LEU A 2 5.41 -25.80 11.71
C LEU A 2 5.55 -24.29 11.46
N ARG A 3 4.56 -23.68 10.79
CA ARG A 3 4.43 -22.22 10.76
C ARG A 3 4.12 -21.77 12.19
N SER A 4 5.08 -21.10 12.80
CA SER A 4 4.93 -20.44 14.10
C SER A 4 3.88 -19.34 13.96
N TYR A 5 2.68 -19.57 14.46
CA TYR A 5 1.69 -18.51 14.62
C TYR A 5 2.14 -17.60 15.76
N SER A 6 2.73 -16.47 15.40
CA SER A 6 3.00 -15.38 16.35
C SER A 6 1.66 -14.69 16.66
N LEU A 7 1.31 -14.54 17.94
CA LEU A 7 0.10 -13.86 18.41
C LEU A 7 0.20 -12.32 18.30
N GLN A 8 0.73 -11.79 17.20
CA GLN A 8 0.88 -10.34 17.03
C GLN A 8 0.99 -9.91 15.56
N GLN A 9 -0.08 -9.24 15.09
CA GLN A 9 -0.14 -7.92 14.43
C GLN A 9 -1.02 -7.90 13.15
N PRO A 10 -2.21 -7.27 13.20
CA PRO A 10 -3.06 -7.02 12.03
C PRO A 10 -2.56 -5.86 11.16
N SER A 11 -1.24 -5.66 11.11
CA SER A 11 -0.56 -4.54 10.43
C SER A 11 0.07 -4.98 9.10
N TYR A 12 -0.02 -6.26 8.73
CA TYR A 12 0.61 -6.78 7.53
C TYR A 12 -0.38 -6.83 6.38
N CYS A 13 -0.25 -5.89 5.45
CA CYS A 13 -0.84 -6.02 4.12
C CYS A 13 -0.28 -7.27 3.44
N PRO A 14 -1.12 -8.22 2.97
CA PRO A 14 -0.68 -9.38 2.22
C PRO A 14 0.15 -9.01 0.98
N ASP A 15 1.14 -9.84 0.65
CA ASP A 15 1.99 -9.64 -0.53
C ASP A 15 1.16 -9.54 -1.83
N GLU A 16 0.09 -10.32 -1.93
CA GLU A 16 -0.84 -10.31 -3.07
C GLU A 16 -1.56 -8.95 -3.21
N GLU A 17 -2.01 -8.36 -2.10
CA GLU A 17 -2.70 -7.06 -2.12
C GLU A 17 -1.73 -5.92 -2.44
N SER A 18 -0.55 -5.91 -1.82
CA SER A 18 0.49 -4.92 -2.15
C SER A 18 0.95 -5.03 -3.62
N THR A 19 1.01 -6.24 -4.16
CA THR A 19 1.29 -6.49 -5.58
C THR A 19 0.17 -5.97 -6.48
N ALA A 20 -1.09 -6.25 -6.14
CA ALA A 20 -2.24 -5.76 -6.89
C ALA A 20 -2.31 -4.23 -6.93
N LEU A 21 -2.02 -3.56 -5.80
CA LEU A 21 -1.93 -2.09 -5.72
C LEU A 21 -0.81 -1.53 -6.61
N LEU A 22 0.35 -2.18 -6.66
CA LEU A 22 1.44 -1.78 -7.55
C LEU A 22 1.09 -2.02 -9.03
N GLN A 23 0.42 -3.12 -9.35
CA GLN A 23 -0.09 -3.37 -10.70
C GLN A 23 -1.11 -2.30 -11.09
N PHE A 24 -2.02 -1.94 -10.18
CA PHE A 24 -2.94 -0.82 -10.38
C PHE A 24 -2.16 0.47 -10.70
N LYS A 25 -1.18 0.86 -9.87
CA LYS A 25 -0.32 2.03 -10.10
C LYS A 25 0.28 2.06 -11.51
N HIS A 26 0.67 0.90 -12.04
CA HIS A 26 1.28 0.77 -13.37
C HIS A 26 0.27 0.65 -14.52
N SER A 27 -1.01 0.45 -14.23
CA SER A 27 -2.07 0.27 -15.24
C SER A 27 -2.53 1.58 -15.90
N PHE A 28 -2.16 2.74 -15.36
CA PHE A 28 -2.48 4.05 -15.92
C PHE A 28 -1.29 5.02 -15.86
N THR A 29 -1.32 6.03 -16.72
CA THR A 29 -0.34 7.12 -16.68
C THR A 29 -0.71 8.10 -15.57
N ILE A 30 0.16 8.22 -14.56
CA ILE A 30 -0.03 9.16 -13.47
C ILE A 30 0.46 10.54 -13.91
N ASN A 31 -0.47 11.48 -14.11
CA ASN A 31 -0.14 12.88 -14.40
C ASN A 31 0.03 13.66 -13.09
N ALA A 32 1.28 13.94 -12.71
CA ALA A 32 1.62 14.71 -11.51
C ALA A 32 1.12 16.17 -11.56
N SER A 33 0.79 16.68 -12.74
CA SER A 33 0.31 18.06 -12.96
C SER A 33 -1.18 18.13 -13.26
N ALA A 34 -1.95 17.08 -12.93
CA ALA A 34 -3.40 17.06 -13.17
C ALA A 34 -4.18 18.08 -12.33
N SER A 35 -3.57 18.64 -11.28
CA SER A 35 -4.16 19.66 -10.43
C SER A 35 -3.26 20.89 -10.33
N SER A 36 -3.87 22.08 -10.33
CA SER A 36 -3.20 23.36 -10.07
C SER A 36 -3.23 23.77 -8.59
N LEU A 37 -3.85 22.96 -7.73
CA LEU A 37 -3.93 23.24 -6.30
C LEU A 37 -2.54 23.03 -5.65
N VAL A 38 -2.07 24.04 -4.92
CA VAL A 38 -0.80 23.96 -4.19
C VAL A 38 -0.87 22.80 -3.18
N GLY A 39 0.09 21.87 -3.28
CA GLY A 39 0.17 20.69 -2.43
C GLY A 39 -0.68 19.50 -2.90
N ALA A 40 -1.42 19.62 -4.00
CA ALA A 40 -2.07 18.45 -4.61
C ALA A 40 -1.03 17.59 -5.32
N TYR A 41 -1.07 16.28 -5.05
CA TYR A 41 -0.31 15.27 -5.77
C TYR A 41 -1.12 13.97 -5.84
N PRO A 42 -0.88 13.11 -6.84
CA PRO A 42 -1.50 11.80 -6.89
C PRO A 42 -0.92 10.88 -5.80
N LYS A 43 -1.74 10.48 -4.84
CA LYS A 43 -1.35 9.67 -3.67
C LYS A 43 -0.65 8.36 -4.05
N VAL A 44 -1.19 7.66 -5.06
CA VAL A 44 -0.61 6.45 -5.70
C VAL A 44 0.88 6.58 -6.05
N TRP A 45 1.37 7.80 -6.29
CA TRP A 45 2.77 8.05 -6.62
C TRP A 45 3.72 7.58 -5.51
N SER A 46 3.31 7.73 -4.24
CA SER A 46 4.11 7.42 -3.06
C SER A 46 4.33 5.92 -2.82
N TRP A 47 3.49 5.07 -3.42
CA TRP A 47 3.49 3.62 -3.18
C TRP A 47 4.77 2.98 -3.70
N LYS A 48 5.44 2.19 -2.87
CA LYS A 48 6.70 1.54 -3.22
C LYS A 48 6.92 0.29 -2.37
N THR A 49 7.63 -0.67 -2.95
CA THR A 49 8.16 -1.80 -2.18
C THR A 49 9.22 -1.32 -1.20
N ALA A 50 9.36 -2.03 -0.08
CA ALA A 50 10.45 -1.83 0.84
C ALA A 50 11.80 -2.07 0.16
N GLN A 51 12.65 -1.04 0.05
CA GLN A 51 14.04 -1.22 -0.34
C GLN A 51 14.87 -1.54 0.91
N GLY A 52 15.53 -2.70 0.94
CA GLY A 52 16.52 -3.03 1.99
C GLY A 52 16.00 -3.87 3.18
N GLY A 53 15.00 -4.73 2.97
CA GLY A 53 14.62 -5.76 3.96
C GLY A 53 13.71 -5.28 5.10
N ASN A 54 13.32 -4.00 5.10
CA ASN A 54 12.40 -3.44 6.08
C ASN A 54 10.99 -3.41 5.48
N ASN A 55 10.24 -4.51 5.57
CA ASN A 55 8.93 -4.68 4.95
C ASN A 55 7.93 -3.60 5.43
N THR A 56 7.83 -2.49 4.69
CA THR A 56 6.79 -1.47 4.88
C THR A 56 5.48 -2.03 4.37
N SER A 57 4.55 -2.31 5.29
CA SER A 57 3.19 -2.72 4.96
C SER A 57 2.50 -1.70 4.06
N CYS A 58 1.77 -2.17 3.05
CA CYS A 58 1.01 -1.28 2.16
C CYS A 58 -0.05 -0.45 2.89
N CYS A 59 -0.47 -0.85 4.09
CA CYS A 59 -1.37 -0.07 4.95
C CYS A 59 -0.76 1.25 5.45
N THR A 60 0.54 1.46 5.25
CA THR A 60 1.22 2.73 5.53
C THR A 60 1.39 3.60 4.30
N TRP A 61 0.97 3.13 3.12
CA TRP A 61 0.99 3.92 1.90
C TRP A 61 -0.11 4.98 1.95
N ASP A 62 0.21 6.16 1.43
CA ASP A 62 -0.74 7.27 1.41
C ASP A 62 -1.96 6.90 0.55
N GLY A 63 -3.15 7.13 1.10
CA GLY A 63 -4.42 6.81 0.46
C GLY A 63 -4.80 5.33 0.45
N VAL A 64 -4.06 4.43 1.10
CA VAL A 64 -4.48 3.04 1.33
C VAL A 64 -5.14 2.91 2.69
N GLU A 65 -6.35 2.36 2.72
CA GLU A 65 -7.09 2.08 3.95
C GLU A 65 -7.17 0.56 4.16
N CYS A 66 -6.68 0.10 5.31
CA CYS A 66 -6.76 -1.29 5.71
C CYS A 66 -7.74 -1.49 6.85
N ASP A 67 -8.34 -2.68 6.89
CA ASP A 67 -9.06 -3.19 8.03
C ASP A 67 -8.11 -3.37 9.23
N GLU A 68 -8.40 -2.67 10.34
CA GLU A 68 -7.54 -2.68 11.53
C GLU A 68 -7.43 -4.05 12.22
N HIS A 69 -8.36 -4.97 11.98
CA HIS A 69 -8.40 -6.28 12.62
C HIS A 69 -7.73 -7.38 11.80
N THR A 70 -7.72 -7.25 10.47
CA THR A 70 -7.24 -8.28 9.55
C THR A 70 -6.03 -7.85 8.75
N GLY A 71 -5.76 -6.55 8.65
CA GLY A 71 -4.67 -5.99 7.84
C GLY A 71 -4.94 -5.99 6.33
N HIS A 72 -6.15 -6.37 5.90
CA HIS A 72 -6.56 -6.39 4.49
C HIS A 72 -6.96 -5.01 4.00
N VAL A 73 -6.63 -4.69 2.75
CA VAL A 73 -7.03 -3.45 2.09
C VAL A 73 -8.54 -3.43 1.87
N ARG A 74 -9.19 -2.36 2.35
CA ARG A 74 -10.63 -2.09 2.14
C ARG A 74 -10.88 -1.05 1.07
N ASP A 75 -10.04 -0.03 0.99
CA ASP A 75 -10.14 1.05 0.02
C ASP A 75 -8.73 1.60 -0.34
N TRP A 76 -8.58 2.21 -1.52
CA TRP A 76 -7.31 2.79 -1.96
C TRP A 76 -7.44 3.88 -3.05
N ALA A 77 -6.52 4.86 -3.07
CA ALA A 77 -6.42 5.94 -4.06
C ALA A 77 -5.13 6.78 -4.02
#